data_AF-A0A968E7P8-F1
#
_entry.id   AF-A0A968E7P8-F1
#
_cell.length_a   1.000
_cell.length_b   1.000
_cell.length_c   1.000
_cell.angle_alpha   90.00
_cell.angle_beta   90.00
_cell.angle_gamma   90.00
#
_symmetry.space_group_name_H-M   'P 1'
#
loop_
_entity.id
_entity.type
_entity.pdbx_description
1 polymer ?
#
loop_
_entity_poly.entity_id
_entity_poly.type
_entity_poly.pdbx_seq_one_letter_code
_entity_poly.pdbx_strand_id
1 'polypeptide(L)' 'LPITRIPSAKPWLMGIANLRGTVITIVDLAHFLERNPILPAKTNRIIVARSGDWHYGLLVDEVIGMRHF' A
#
# COMPACT_ATOMS: atom_id res chain seq x y z
N LEU A 1 -1.35 8.39 -6.60
CA LEU A 1 -1.57 7.38 -7.64
C LEU A 1 -3.04 7.01 -7.61
N PRO A 2 -3.78 7.06 -8.73
CA PRO A 2 -5.15 6.55 -8.76
C PRO A 2 -5.14 5.05 -8.48
N ILE A 3 -6.06 4.59 -7.62
CA ILE A 3 -6.20 3.18 -7.25
C ILE A 3 -7.47 2.65 -7.92
N THR A 4 -7.33 1.58 -8.70
CA THR A 4 -8.45 0.85 -9.28
C THR A 4 -8.83 -0.30 -8.35
N ARG A 5 -10.06 -0.25 -7.82
CA ARG A 5 -10.57 -1.27 -6.89
C ARG A 5 -10.68 -2.63 -7.58
N ILE A 6 -10.28 -3.69 -6.88
CA ILE A 6 -10.53 -5.07 -7.31
C ILE A 6 -11.87 -5.54 -6.71
N PRO A 7 -12.83 -6.00 -7.53
CA PRO A 7 -14.09 -6.57 -7.04
C PRO A 7 -13.86 -7.78 -6.14
N SER A 8 -14.69 -7.92 -5.09
CA SER A 8 -14.67 -9.07 -4.16
C SER A 8 -13.35 -9.29 -3.39
N ALA A 9 -12.41 -8.35 -3.49
CA ALA A 9 -11.19 -8.38 -2.72
C ALA A 9 -11.46 -8.18 -1.22
N LYS A 10 -10.53 -8.67 -0.38
CA LYS A 10 -10.57 -8.39 1.05
C LYS A 10 -10.45 -6.88 1.30
N PRO A 11 -11.10 -6.32 2.34
CA PRO A 11 -11.12 -4.87 2.59
C PRO A 11 -9.75 -4.21 2.77
N TRP A 12 -8.73 -4.96 3.23
CA TRP A 12 -7.35 -4.48 3.34
C TRP A 12 -6.63 -4.36 1.99
N LEU A 13 -7.16 -4.95 0.91
CA LEU A 13 -6.63 -4.77 -0.44
C LEU A 13 -7.37 -3.61 -1.11
N MET A 14 -6.75 -2.43 -1.12
CA MET A 14 -7.35 -1.23 -1.70
C MET A 14 -7.55 -1.35 -3.22
N GLY A 15 -6.69 -2.12 -3.89
CA GLY A 15 -6.81 -2.42 -5.31
C GLY A 15 -5.46 -2.50 -6.01
N ILE A 16 -5.40 -2.04 -7.25
CA ILE A 16 -4.18 -1.95 -8.06
C ILE A 16 -3.92 -0.50 -8.47
N ALA A 17 -2.65 -0.19 -8.74
CA ALA A 17 -2.25 1.08 -9.33
C ALA A 17 -1.18 0.83 -10.39
N ASN A 18 -1.11 1.72 -11.38
CA ASN A 18 0.00 1.74 -12.32
C ASN A 18 1.13 2.62 -11.77
N LEU A 19 2.29 2.02 -11.55
CA LEU A 19 3.52 2.71 -11.20
C LEU A 19 4.51 2.58 -12.35
N ARG A 20 4.62 3.63 -13.18
CA ARG A 20 5.59 3.72 -14.29
C ARG A 20 5.55 2.51 -15.25
N GLY A 21 4.37 2.00 -15.57
CA GLY A 21 4.17 0.86 -16.46
C GLY A 21 4.06 -0.49 -15.74
N THR A 22 4.38 -0.53 -14.43
CA THR A 22 4.24 -1.74 -13.61
C THR A 22 2.94 -1.67 -12.82
N VAL A 23 2.10 -2.70 -12.97
CA VAL A 23 0.91 -2.86 -12.12
C VAL A 23 1.37 -3.36 -10.74
N ILE A 24 1.01 -2.61 -9.71
CA ILE A 24 1.27 -2.97 -8.31
C ILE A 24 -0.04 -3.09 -7.54
N THR A 25 -0.12 -4.06 -6.63
CA THR A 25 -1.22 -4.14 -5.67
C THR A 25 -1.01 -3.15 -4.54
N ILE A 26 -2.05 -2.44 -4.13
CA ILE A 26 -1.99 -1.52 -2.99
C ILE A 26 -2.74 -2.14 -1.80
N VAL A 27 -2.03 -2.29 -0.67
CA VAL A 27 -2.51 -2.87 0.57
C VAL A 27 -2.53 -1.80 1.65
N ASP A 28 -3.63 -1.68 2.39
CA ASP A 28 -3.66 -0.98 3.67
C ASP A 28 -2.96 -1.85 4.72
N LEU A 29 -1.75 -1.44 5.14
CA LEU A 29 -0.93 -2.26 6.02
C LEU A 29 -1.53 -2.38 7.43
N ALA A 30 -2.10 -1.29 7.97
CA ALA A 30 -2.71 -1.33 9.30
C ALA A 30 -3.97 -2.20 9.30
N HIS A 31 -4.79 -2.14 8.24
CA HIS A 31 -5.94 -3.02 8.10
C HIS A 31 -5.51 -4.48 7.96
N PHE A 32 -4.46 -4.74 7.18
CA PHE A 32 -3.95 -6.09 6.98
C PHE A 32 -3.46 -6.73 8.29
N LEU A 33 -2.72 -5.98 9.12
CA LEU A 33 -2.11 -6.47 10.36
C LEU A 33 -3.09 -6.45 11.55
N GLU A 34 -3.80 -5.35 11.75
CA GLU A 34 -4.53 -5.05 13.00
C GLU A 34 -6.04 -4.89 12.77
N ARG A 35 -6.53 -5.08 11.54
CA ARG A 35 -7.94 -4.90 11.14
C ARG A 35 -8.48 -3.48 11.33
N ASN A 36 -7.61 -2.49 11.52
CA ASN A 36 -7.99 -1.09 11.60
C ASN A 36 -7.53 -0.34 10.34
N PRO A 37 -8.45 0.21 9.52
CA PRO A 37 -8.08 0.91 8.29
C PRO A 37 -7.43 2.27 8.57
N ILE A 38 -6.47 2.64 7.71
CA ILE A 38 -5.84 3.95 7.73
C ILE A 38 -6.84 5.01 7.25
N LEU A 39 -6.95 6.10 8.01
CA LEU A 39 -7.74 7.26 7.63
C LEU A 39 -6.92 8.22 6.75
N PRO A 40 -7.55 8.90 5.77
CA PRO A 40 -6.84 9.84 4.91
C PRO A 40 -6.16 10.98 5.68
N ALA A 41 -4.85 11.11 5.50
CA ALA A 41 -4.00 12.10 6.09
C ALA A 41 -2.88 12.53 5.12
N LYS A 42 -2.39 13.77 5.28
CA LYS A 42 -1.27 14.29 4.46
C LYS A 42 0.04 13.53 4.69
N THR A 43 0.16 12.81 5.80
CA THR A 43 1.32 12.01 6.18
C THR A 43 1.32 10.64 5.50
N ASN A 44 0.17 10.13 5.06
CA ASN A 44 0.10 8.79 4.48
C ASN A 44 1.01 8.65 3.28
N ARG A 45 1.75 7.55 3.22
CA ARG A 45 2.63 7.22 2.10
C ARG A 45 2.33 5.82 1.60
N ILE A 46 2.61 5.58 0.33
CA ILE A 46 2.68 4.23 -0.22
C ILE A 46 4.17 3.88 -0.32
N ILE A 47 4.62 2.89 0.46
CA ILE A 47 5.95 2.30 0.34
C ILE A 47 5.88 1.20 -0.70
N VAL A 48 6.75 1.25 -1.71
CA VAL A 48 6.85 0.20 -2.72
C VAL A 48 7.89 -0.81 -2.26
N ALA A 49 7.44 -2.05 -2.03
CA ALA A 49 8.28 -3.17 -1.67
C ALA A 49 8.33 -4.19 -2.81
N ARG A 50 9.47 -4.87 -2.95
CA ARG A 50 9.68 -5.92 -3.93
C ARG A 50 10.04 -7.22 -3.24
N SER A 51 9.40 -8.32 -3.64
CA SER A 51 9.76 -9.68 -3.23
C SER A 51 9.78 -10.58 -4.47
N GLY A 52 10.97 -11.02 -4.87
CA GLY A 52 11.16 -11.67 -6.17
C GLY A 52 10.73 -10.77 -7.32
N ASP A 53 9.79 -11.23 -8.14
CA ASP A 53 9.24 -10.46 -9.27
C ASP A 53 8.02 -9.61 -8.90
N TRP A 54 7.50 -9.79 -7.69
CA TRP A 54 6.30 -9.11 -7.24
C TRP A 54 6.59 -7.74 -6.66
N HIS A 55 5.78 -6.76 -7.08
CA HIS A 55 5.82 -5.39 -6.58
C HIS A 55 4.52 -5.06 -5.85
N TYR A 56 4.66 -4.60 -4.61
CA TYR A 56 3.55 -4.29 -3.72
C TYR A 56 3.67 -2.84 -3.25
N GLY A 57 2.56 -2.11 -3.22
CA GLY A 57 2.44 -0.86 -2.51
C GLY A 57 1.81 -1.08 -1.14
N LEU A 58 2.47 -0.60 -0.10
CA LEU A 58 2.00 -0.66 1.29
C LEU A 58 1.61 0.76 1.71
N LEU A 59 0.32 1.02 1.90
CA LEU A 59 -0.14 2.24 2.54
C LEU A 59 0.26 2.19 4.02
N VAL A 60 0.93 3.24 4.47
CA VAL A 60 1.37 3.45 5.85
C VAL A 60 0.90 4.81 6.35
N ASP A 61 0.74 4.95 7.66
CA ASP A 61 0.35 6.21 8.30
C ASP A 61 1.34 7.34 8.02
N GLU A 62 2.63 7.04 8.15
CA GLU A 62 3.72 7.99 7.93
C GLU A 62 5.06 7.30 7.68
N VAL A 63 6.03 8.09 7.19
CA VAL A 63 7.44 7.69 7.08
C VAL A 63 8.25 8.68 7.91
N ILE A 64 8.78 8.21 9.04
CA ILE A 64 9.52 9.05 10.00
C ILE A 64 10.96 9.32 9.50
N GLY A 65 11.59 8.32 8.89
CA GLY A 65 12.96 8.44 8.38
C GLY A 65 13.56 7.09 7.98
N MET A 66 14.87 7.09 7.72
CA MET A 66 15.65 5.89 7.43
C MET A 66 16.66 5.67 8.55
N ARG A 67 16.75 4.44 9.04
CA ARG A 67 17.72 4.05 10.07
C ARG A 67 18.55 2.87 9.56
N HIS A 68 19.87 3.00 9.66
CA HIS A 68 20.80 1.89 9.47
C HIS A 68 20.92 1.13 10.79
N PHE A 69 20.88 -0.20 10.72
CA PHE A 69 21.08 -1.10 11.85
C PHE A 69 22.41 -1.83 11.73
#